data_AF-A0A1B7LA43-F1
#
_entry.id   AF-A0A1B7LA43-F1
#
_cell.length_a   1.000
_cell.length_b   1.000
_cell.length_c   1.000
_cell.angle_alpha   90.00
_cell.angle_beta   90.00
_cell.angle_gamma   90.00
#
_symmetry.space_group_name_H-M   'P 1'
#
loop_
_entity.id
_entity.type
_entity.pdbx_description
1 polymer ?
#
loop_
_entity_poly.entity_id
_entity_poly.type
_entity_poly.pdbx_seq_one_letter_code
_entity_poly.pdbx_strand_id
1 'polypeptide(L)'
;MPDLGGTTTSQSEFEQTLSQYLKGLSSASDTSTDNSSVIFKDWAFDNARSYISSRVAKEAQSLLAPAGQASFSLLVDQDGNFAGTQGALFTPWNEDAQGLTWTQLSISDQDEGVVGNAGIGQRWSEGNWLVGYNSFYDLLMHGHAQRGGLGAELWGQSLRLSANYYYPLTGWSNSSATRSRRLARGYDINARAWLPFYHHISTTLSFEQYFGQHVDLFDSGTGYHNPYAVNVGLNYTPVPLLTLTAQHKQGENGEVQNNLGLKINYRFGVALGRQLSADEVATVQSLRGSRYDAPERNNIPVLEYKQRKTLSAWLATPPWDLQPGETVSLKIELRNRYSIRNISWQGDTQALSLTAPAKRLSTTGWTVIMPHWDDAEGATNQWRLSVIIEDTKGQKVTSNWITLKLTPPVTADLPDTSTTYKLIPEEN
;
A
#
# COMPACT_ATOMS: atom_id res chain seq x y z
N MET A 1 -27.76 -36.43 -10.57
CA MET A 1 -27.48 -35.27 -9.70
C MET A 1 -28.27 -35.49 -8.42
N PRO A 2 -27.64 -35.68 -7.25
CA PRO A 2 -28.37 -35.76 -6.01
C PRO A 2 -28.69 -34.35 -5.52
N ASP A 3 -29.96 -34.15 -5.23
CA ASP A 3 -30.60 -32.97 -4.67
C ASP A 3 -30.19 -32.79 -3.20
N LEU A 4 -29.60 -31.64 -2.85
CA LEU A 4 -29.18 -31.26 -1.50
C LEU A 4 -30.27 -30.39 -0.87
N GLY A 5 -31.33 -31.03 -0.41
CA GLY A 5 -32.37 -30.40 0.40
C GLY A 5 -31.85 -30.05 1.79
N GLY A 6 -31.45 -28.78 1.99
CA GLY A 6 -31.10 -28.27 3.32
C GLY A 6 -30.28 -26.98 3.32
N THR A 7 -30.66 -25.93 2.58
CA THR A 7 -29.81 -24.72 2.43
C THR A 7 -30.52 -23.37 2.57
N THR A 8 -31.85 -23.30 2.56
CA THR A 8 -32.55 -22.01 2.52
C THR A 8 -32.49 -21.21 3.83
N THR A 9 -32.58 -21.87 4.99
CA THR A 9 -32.60 -21.16 6.28
C THR A 9 -31.22 -20.60 6.65
N SER A 10 -30.14 -21.40 6.52
CA SER A 10 -28.78 -20.97 6.86
C SER A 10 -28.24 -19.87 5.94
N GLN A 11 -28.56 -19.91 4.64
CA GLN A 11 -28.20 -18.83 3.72
C GLN A 11 -28.87 -17.50 4.11
N SER A 12 -30.16 -17.52 4.49
CA SER A 12 -30.89 -16.31 4.87
C SER A 12 -30.34 -15.65 6.14
N GLU A 13 -29.89 -16.44 7.11
CA GLU A 13 -29.34 -15.93 8.37
C GLU A 13 -27.91 -15.36 8.20
N PHE A 14 -27.10 -15.99 7.35
CA PHE A 14 -25.79 -15.47 6.97
C PHE A 14 -25.92 -14.14 6.22
N GLU A 15 -26.83 -14.05 5.23
CA GLU A 15 -27.07 -12.82 4.46
C GLU A 15 -27.55 -11.67 5.35
N GLN A 16 -28.43 -11.95 6.31
CA GLN A 16 -28.89 -10.95 7.28
C GLN A 16 -27.76 -10.47 8.19
N THR A 17 -26.92 -11.38 8.70
CA THR A 17 -25.79 -11.04 9.59
C THR A 17 -24.73 -10.23 8.84
N LEU A 18 -24.37 -10.65 7.63
CA LEU A 18 -23.43 -9.94 6.78
C LEU A 18 -23.97 -8.57 6.37
N SER A 19 -25.26 -8.46 6.03
CA SER A 19 -25.89 -7.20 5.68
C SER A 19 -25.94 -6.21 6.84
N GLN A 20 -26.24 -6.68 8.05
CA GLN A 20 -26.21 -5.86 9.26
C GLN A 20 -24.79 -5.39 9.58
N TYR A 21 -23.80 -6.27 9.46
CA TYR A 21 -22.38 -5.93 9.61
C TYR A 21 -21.94 -4.86 8.59
N LEU A 22 -22.23 -5.06 7.30
CA LEU A 22 -21.89 -4.10 6.25
C LEU A 22 -22.58 -2.75 6.46
N LYS A 23 -23.83 -2.74 6.94
CA LYS A 23 -24.53 -1.51 7.33
C LYS A 23 -23.87 -0.81 8.52
N GLY A 24 -23.51 -1.56 9.57
CA GLY A 24 -22.81 -1.02 10.75
C GLY A 24 -21.44 -0.42 10.42
N LEU A 25 -20.67 -1.08 9.56
CA LEU A 25 -19.40 -0.56 9.05
C LEU A 25 -19.60 0.74 8.25
N SER A 26 -20.66 0.80 7.41
CA SER A 26 -20.94 2.00 6.62
C SER A 26 -21.32 3.19 7.49
N SER A 27 -22.11 2.98 8.57
CA SER A 27 -22.50 4.05 9.49
C SER A 27 -21.36 4.53 10.40
N ALA A 28 -20.40 3.67 10.74
CA ALA A 28 -19.24 4.05 11.56
C ALA A 28 -18.21 4.91 10.79
N SER A 29 -18.28 4.91 9.45
CA SER A 29 -17.36 5.66 8.58
C SER A 29 -17.60 7.18 8.56
N ASP A 30 -18.71 7.68 9.12
CA ASP A 30 -19.08 9.09 9.11
C ASP A 30 -18.50 9.93 10.28
N THR A 31 -17.82 9.30 11.25
CA THR A 31 -17.28 9.99 12.45
C THR A 31 -15.75 10.03 12.50
N SER A 32 -15.21 11.22 12.68
CA SER A 32 -13.79 11.58 12.56
C SER A 32 -12.93 11.23 13.79
N THR A 33 -12.02 10.26 13.58
CA THR A 33 -10.60 10.16 14.00
C THR A 33 -10.05 10.22 15.44
N ASP A 34 -10.78 10.50 16.53
CA ASP A 34 -10.13 10.51 17.88
C ASP A 34 -10.56 9.38 18.84
N ASN A 35 -11.55 8.56 18.50
CA ASN A 35 -12.15 7.58 19.42
C ASN A 35 -12.24 6.15 18.86
N SER A 36 -11.42 5.78 17.87
CA SER A 36 -11.50 4.49 17.18
C SER A 36 -11.41 3.28 18.12
N SER A 37 -10.59 3.35 19.17
CA SER A 37 -10.46 2.29 20.19
C SER A 37 -11.69 2.15 21.10
N VAL A 38 -12.43 3.23 21.35
CA VAL A 38 -13.68 3.24 22.12
C VAL A 38 -14.83 2.74 21.25
N ILE A 39 -14.92 3.24 20.01
CA ILE A 39 -15.88 2.78 18.99
C ILE A 39 -15.71 1.28 18.71
N PHE A 40 -14.46 0.80 18.66
CA PHE A 40 -14.14 -0.61 18.48
C PHE A 40 -14.60 -1.46 19.67
N LYS A 41 -14.36 -1.01 20.91
CA LYS A 41 -14.85 -1.71 22.11
C LYS A 41 -16.36 -1.77 22.10
N ASP A 42 -17.04 -0.65 21.87
CA ASP A 42 -18.50 -0.59 21.84
C ASP A 42 -19.07 -1.46 20.71
N TRP A 43 -18.50 -1.41 19.50
CA TRP A 43 -18.90 -2.28 18.40
C TRP A 43 -18.67 -3.77 18.72
N ALA A 44 -17.53 -4.15 19.29
CA ALA A 44 -17.23 -5.54 19.63
C ALA A 44 -18.14 -6.05 20.75
N PHE A 45 -18.39 -5.25 21.79
CA PHE A 45 -19.29 -5.59 22.89
C PHE A 45 -20.75 -5.62 22.45
N ASP A 46 -21.22 -4.66 21.65
CA ASP A 46 -22.60 -4.60 21.17
C ASP A 46 -22.89 -5.67 20.12
N ASN A 47 -21.95 -6.00 19.24
CA ASN A 47 -22.12 -7.13 18.31
C ASN A 47 -21.97 -8.48 19.01
N ALA A 48 -21.06 -8.63 19.98
CA ALA A 48 -21.01 -9.84 20.81
C ALA A 48 -22.33 -9.99 21.59
N ARG A 49 -22.86 -8.90 22.16
CA ARG A 49 -24.14 -8.87 22.86
C ARG A 49 -25.31 -9.18 21.92
N SER A 50 -25.34 -8.63 20.70
CA SER A 50 -26.38 -8.87 19.69
C SER A 50 -26.33 -10.31 19.15
N TYR A 51 -25.14 -10.85 18.94
CA TYR A 51 -24.92 -12.24 18.58
C TYR A 51 -25.36 -13.21 19.68
N ILE A 52 -25.00 -12.91 20.94
CA ILE A 52 -25.45 -13.67 22.11
C ILE A 52 -26.97 -13.53 22.28
N SER A 53 -27.54 -12.32 22.18
CA SER A 53 -28.96 -12.09 22.41
C SER A 53 -29.84 -12.69 21.31
N SER A 54 -29.41 -12.65 20.04
CA SER A 54 -30.14 -13.27 18.92
C SER A 54 -30.13 -14.80 18.99
N ARG A 55 -29.07 -15.42 19.53
CA ARG A 55 -29.05 -16.87 19.83
C ARG A 55 -29.80 -17.23 21.10
N VAL A 56 -29.68 -16.45 22.17
CA VAL A 56 -30.40 -16.67 23.44
C VAL A 56 -31.91 -16.47 23.25
N ALA A 57 -32.34 -15.56 22.37
CA ALA A 57 -33.76 -15.34 22.06
C ALA A 57 -34.34 -16.41 21.12
N LYS A 58 -33.51 -17.14 20.35
CA LYS A 58 -33.97 -18.19 19.42
C LYS A 58 -33.85 -19.62 19.96
N GLU A 59 -33.03 -19.91 20.97
CA GLU A 59 -32.83 -21.29 21.45
C GLU A 59 -32.69 -21.36 22.98
N ALA A 60 -33.80 -21.20 23.71
CA ALA A 60 -33.87 -21.56 25.12
C ALA A 60 -34.00 -23.08 25.36
N GLN A 61 -33.82 -23.95 24.36
CA GLN A 61 -34.02 -25.41 24.52
C GLN A 61 -33.07 -26.36 23.76
N SER A 62 -32.00 -25.88 23.11
CA SER A 62 -30.98 -26.74 22.48
C SER A 62 -29.56 -26.33 22.88
N LEU A 63 -29.12 -26.90 24.00
CA LEU A 63 -27.74 -27.24 24.39
C LEU A 63 -26.61 -26.66 23.52
N LEU A 64 -25.98 -25.58 24.02
CA LEU A 64 -24.60 -25.12 23.80
C LEU A 64 -23.87 -25.70 22.56
N ALA A 65 -24.29 -25.30 21.36
CA ALA A 65 -23.42 -25.33 20.18
C ALA A 65 -22.16 -24.49 20.46
N PRO A 66 -20.98 -24.80 19.88
CA PRO A 66 -19.78 -23.99 20.12
C PRO A 66 -20.04 -22.59 19.59
N ALA A 67 -20.22 -21.64 20.48
CA ALA A 67 -20.64 -20.28 20.15
C ALA A 67 -19.51 -19.42 19.52
N GLY A 68 -18.51 -20.08 18.92
CA GLY A 68 -17.38 -19.45 18.25
C GLY A 68 -16.23 -19.06 19.16
N GLN A 69 -15.34 -18.23 18.63
CA GLN A 69 -14.26 -17.59 19.38
C GLN A 69 -14.20 -16.10 19.03
N ALA A 70 -13.93 -15.29 20.04
CA ALA A 70 -13.59 -13.88 19.88
C ALA A 70 -12.11 -13.71 20.19
N SER A 71 -11.41 -12.90 19.40
CA SER A 71 -10.03 -12.53 19.67
C SER A 71 -9.83 -11.03 19.59
N PHE A 72 -8.99 -10.52 20.49
CA PHE A 72 -8.55 -9.14 20.51
C PHE A 72 -7.03 -9.12 20.49
N SER A 73 -6.44 -8.34 19.59
CA SER A 73 -4.99 -8.19 19.46
C SER A 73 -4.62 -6.71 19.56
N LEU A 74 -3.55 -6.44 20.31
CA LEU A 74 -2.92 -5.13 20.45
C LEU A 74 -1.47 -5.26 20.00
N LEU A 75 -1.02 -4.34 19.15
CA LEU A 75 0.35 -4.28 18.64
C LEU A 75 1.02 -2.98 19.09
N VAL A 76 2.28 -3.10 19.47
CA VAL A 76 3.15 -2.00 19.90
C VAL A 76 4.45 -2.10 19.12
N ASP A 77 4.94 -0.99 18.59
CA ASP A 77 6.21 -0.93 17.88
C ASP A 77 7.40 -0.95 18.86
N GLN A 78 8.62 -0.94 18.31
CA GLN A 78 9.86 -0.88 19.10
C GLN A 78 10.05 0.40 19.92
N ASP A 79 9.38 1.49 19.54
CA ASP A 79 9.45 2.79 20.20
C ASP A 79 8.40 2.93 21.31
N GLY A 80 7.53 1.92 21.47
CA GLY A 80 6.47 1.89 22.47
C GLY A 80 5.16 2.55 22.03
N ASN A 81 5.03 2.93 20.76
CA ASN A 81 3.80 3.48 20.22
C ASN A 81 2.82 2.37 19.85
N PHE A 82 1.53 2.69 19.90
CA PHE A 82 0.49 1.77 19.45
C PHE A 82 0.57 1.60 17.94
N ALA A 83 1.01 0.41 17.52
CA ALA A 83 1.16 0.06 16.11
C ALA A 83 -0.11 -0.53 15.49
N GLY A 84 -1.15 -0.82 16.30
CA GLY A 84 -2.45 -1.24 15.81
C GLY A 84 -3.29 -2.04 16.80
N THR A 85 -4.59 -2.16 16.49
CA THR A 85 -5.54 -3.01 17.22
C THR A 85 -6.37 -3.84 16.26
N GLN A 86 -6.78 -5.03 16.69
CA GLN A 86 -7.64 -5.91 15.90
C GLN A 86 -8.62 -6.67 16.78
N GLY A 87 -9.88 -6.73 16.34
CA GLY A 87 -10.89 -7.65 16.85
C GLY A 87 -11.33 -8.61 15.77
N ALA A 88 -11.50 -9.88 16.12
CA ALA A 88 -12.06 -10.88 15.22
C ALA A 88 -13.06 -11.77 15.96
N LEU A 89 -14.15 -12.10 15.28
CA LEU A 89 -15.16 -13.06 15.70
C LEU A 89 -15.21 -14.18 14.66
N PHE A 90 -14.91 -15.40 15.10
CA PHE A 90 -15.00 -16.60 14.30
C PHE A 90 -16.22 -17.39 14.73
N THR A 91 -17.09 -17.73 13.79
CA THR A 91 -18.35 -18.44 14.03
C THR A 91 -18.37 -19.76 13.24
N PRO A 92 -18.50 -20.92 13.91
CA PRO A 92 -18.82 -22.18 13.26
C PRO A 92 -20.31 -22.20 12.90
N TRP A 93 -20.63 -22.64 11.67
CA TRP A 93 -22.01 -22.76 11.16
C TRP A 93 -22.45 -24.20 11.05
N ASN A 94 -21.62 -25.02 10.43
CA ASN A 94 -21.86 -26.44 10.27
C ASN A 94 -20.60 -27.19 10.70
N GLU A 95 -20.75 -28.10 11.65
CA GLU A 95 -19.64 -28.90 12.17
C GLU A 95 -20.04 -30.37 12.27
N ASP A 96 -19.13 -31.21 11.75
CA ASP A 96 -19.15 -32.65 11.92
C ASP A 96 -17.79 -33.11 12.46
N ALA A 97 -17.65 -34.42 12.66
CA ALA A 97 -16.39 -35.03 13.07
C ALA A 97 -15.24 -34.74 12.08
N GLN A 98 -15.55 -34.64 10.78
CA GLN A 98 -14.56 -34.43 9.72
C GLN A 98 -14.60 -33.01 9.13
N GLY A 99 -15.76 -32.37 9.03
CA GLY A 99 -15.92 -31.07 8.36
C GLY A 99 -16.21 -29.91 9.32
N LEU A 100 -15.75 -28.70 8.99
CA LEU A 100 -16.13 -27.46 9.65
C LEU A 100 -16.32 -26.35 8.61
N THR A 101 -17.53 -25.81 8.51
CA THR A 101 -17.82 -24.57 7.78
C THR A 101 -17.92 -23.42 8.75
N TRP A 102 -17.20 -22.34 8.46
CA TRP A 102 -17.07 -21.21 9.37
C TRP A 102 -17.07 -19.88 8.64
N THR A 103 -17.37 -18.82 9.39
CA THR A 103 -17.21 -17.44 8.95
C THR A 103 -16.39 -16.65 9.95
N GLN A 104 -15.64 -15.68 9.45
CA GLN A 104 -14.90 -14.74 10.29
C GLN A 104 -15.27 -13.31 9.93
N LEU A 105 -15.55 -12.51 10.95
CA LEU A 105 -15.66 -11.07 10.84
C LEU A 105 -14.55 -10.44 11.67
N SER A 106 -13.80 -9.52 11.11
CA SER A 106 -12.80 -8.77 11.87
C SER A 106 -12.82 -7.29 11.51
N ILE A 107 -12.36 -6.49 12.45
CA ILE A 107 -12.11 -5.07 12.25
C ILE A 107 -10.74 -4.77 12.87
N SER A 108 -9.93 -4.03 12.14
CA SER A 108 -8.58 -3.67 12.54
C SER A 108 -8.42 -2.16 12.37
N ASP A 109 -7.66 -1.55 13.27
CA ASP A 109 -7.31 -0.13 13.22
C ASP A 109 -5.79 0.01 13.28
N GLN A 110 -5.24 0.72 12.32
CA GLN A 110 -3.80 0.95 12.12
C GLN A 110 -3.57 2.30 11.44
N ASP A 111 -2.31 2.68 11.23
CA ASP A 111 -1.93 3.99 10.68
C ASP A 111 -2.58 4.31 9.33
N GLU A 112 -2.80 3.29 8.48
CA GLU A 112 -3.48 3.47 7.18
C GLU A 112 -5.01 3.63 7.28
N GLY A 113 -5.58 3.36 8.47
CA GLY A 113 -6.97 3.52 8.83
C GLY A 113 -7.68 2.22 9.18
N VAL A 114 -9.00 2.33 9.38
CA VAL A 114 -9.84 1.20 9.79
C VAL A 114 -10.12 0.28 8.61
N VAL A 115 -9.90 -1.02 8.84
CA VAL A 115 -10.15 -2.11 7.88
C VAL A 115 -11.19 -3.06 8.46
N GLY A 116 -12.26 -3.32 7.71
CA GLY A 116 -13.18 -4.42 7.97
C GLY A 116 -12.83 -5.63 7.10
N ASN A 117 -12.90 -6.84 7.66
CA ASN A 117 -12.74 -8.08 6.91
C ASN A 117 -13.93 -9.00 7.16
N ALA A 118 -14.45 -9.60 6.11
CA ALA A 118 -15.44 -10.66 6.17
C ALA A 118 -14.95 -11.86 5.38
N GLY A 119 -14.96 -13.05 5.98
CA GLY A 119 -14.49 -14.25 5.33
C GLY A 119 -15.35 -15.47 5.63
N ILE A 120 -15.24 -16.44 4.72
CA ILE A 120 -15.88 -17.74 4.80
C ILE A 120 -14.85 -18.81 4.45
N GLY A 121 -14.91 -19.94 5.13
CA GLY A 121 -14.01 -21.04 4.85
C GLY A 121 -14.57 -22.39 5.27
N GLN A 122 -13.89 -23.42 4.80
CA GLN A 122 -14.19 -24.80 5.11
C GLN A 122 -12.89 -25.53 5.45
N ARG A 123 -12.98 -26.41 6.45
CA ARG A 123 -11.87 -27.25 6.93
C ARG A 123 -12.32 -28.70 6.99
N TRP A 124 -11.44 -29.61 6.58
CA TRP A 124 -11.63 -31.05 6.63
C TRP A 124 -10.48 -31.70 7.39
N SER A 125 -10.80 -32.61 8.30
CA SER A 125 -9.83 -33.42 9.03
C SER A 125 -9.68 -34.76 8.31
N GLU A 126 -8.48 -35.04 7.81
CA GLU A 126 -8.10 -36.28 7.15
C GLU A 126 -6.91 -36.90 7.90
N GLY A 127 -7.20 -37.91 8.73
CA GLY A 127 -6.20 -38.54 9.60
C GLY A 127 -5.55 -37.52 10.56
N ASN A 128 -4.24 -37.31 10.42
CA ASN A 128 -3.45 -36.37 11.23
C ASN A 128 -3.26 -35.00 10.57
N TRP A 129 -4.08 -34.69 9.56
CA TRP A 129 -4.03 -33.43 8.84
C TRP A 129 -5.39 -32.75 8.85
N LEU A 130 -5.36 -31.44 8.88
CA LEU A 130 -6.51 -30.60 8.62
C LEU A 130 -6.19 -29.76 7.38
N VAL A 131 -7.01 -29.90 6.36
CA VAL A 131 -6.90 -29.13 5.11
C VAL A 131 -8.04 -28.14 5.07
N GLY A 132 -7.78 -26.93 4.61
CA GLY A 132 -8.82 -25.92 4.49
C GLY A 132 -8.62 -24.99 3.31
N TYR A 133 -9.71 -24.35 2.92
CA TYR A 133 -9.64 -23.16 2.08
C TYR A 133 -10.54 -22.08 2.66
N ASN A 134 -10.22 -20.84 2.32
CA ASN A 134 -10.97 -19.68 2.75
C ASN A 134 -10.99 -18.60 1.67
N SER A 135 -12.01 -17.76 1.74
CA SER A 135 -12.16 -16.58 0.90
C SER A 135 -12.52 -15.40 1.79
N PHE A 136 -11.90 -14.25 1.50
CA PHE A 136 -12.05 -13.03 2.28
C PHE A 136 -12.38 -11.84 1.39
N TYR A 137 -13.19 -10.95 1.92
CA TYR A 137 -13.48 -9.63 1.40
C TYR A 137 -13.02 -8.61 2.45
N ASP A 138 -12.04 -7.79 2.07
CA ASP A 138 -11.48 -6.74 2.90
C ASP A 138 -11.91 -5.37 2.38
N LEU A 139 -12.31 -4.50 3.30
CA LEU A 139 -12.74 -3.14 3.03
C LEU A 139 -11.89 -2.17 3.86
N LEU A 140 -11.05 -1.40 3.19
CA LEU A 140 -10.41 -0.23 3.76
C LEU A 140 -11.44 0.91 3.76
N MET A 141 -11.92 1.28 4.94
CA MET A 141 -12.99 2.28 5.08
C MET A 141 -12.55 3.63 4.53
N HIS A 142 -11.33 4.05 4.88
CA HIS A 142 -10.79 5.30 4.39
C HIS A 142 -10.43 5.17 2.90
N GLY A 143 -11.23 5.80 2.02
CA GLY A 143 -11.05 5.74 0.57
C GLY A 143 -11.79 4.61 -0.14
N HIS A 144 -12.61 3.85 0.59
CA HIS A 144 -13.54 2.83 0.05
C HIS A 144 -12.85 1.80 -0.88
N ALA A 145 -11.65 1.38 -0.50
CA ALA A 145 -10.88 0.43 -1.29
C ALA A 145 -11.18 -1.01 -0.86
N GLN A 146 -11.34 -1.91 -1.83
CA GLN A 146 -11.78 -3.29 -1.62
C GLN A 146 -10.73 -4.27 -2.15
N ARG A 147 -10.48 -5.34 -1.39
CA ARG A 147 -9.56 -6.44 -1.72
C ARG A 147 -10.24 -7.78 -1.51
N GLY A 148 -10.05 -8.69 -2.45
CA GLY A 148 -10.40 -10.10 -2.32
C GLY A 148 -9.17 -10.89 -1.89
N GLY A 149 -9.37 -11.86 -1.00
CA GLY A 149 -8.34 -12.80 -0.57
C GLY A 149 -8.80 -14.23 -0.80
N LEU A 150 -7.89 -15.10 -1.25
CA LEU A 150 -8.10 -16.55 -1.28
C LEU A 150 -6.97 -17.21 -0.48
N GLY A 151 -7.33 -18.11 0.43
CA GLY A 151 -6.37 -18.78 1.30
C GLY A 151 -6.53 -20.30 1.25
N ALA A 152 -5.41 -20.99 1.40
CA ALA A 152 -5.33 -22.44 1.59
C ALA A 152 -4.59 -22.75 2.90
N GLU A 153 -5.02 -23.78 3.59
CA GLU A 153 -4.50 -24.20 4.90
C GLU A 153 -4.14 -25.68 4.86
N LEU A 154 -2.97 -26.02 5.41
CA LEU A 154 -2.54 -27.39 5.66
C LEU A 154 -1.94 -27.48 7.06
N TRP A 155 -2.68 -28.05 7.99
CA TRP A 155 -2.35 -28.10 9.40
C TRP A 155 -2.07 -29.54 9.81
N GLY A 156 -0.90 -29.77 10.41
CA GLY A 156 -0.53 -31.00 11.09
C GLY A 156 -0.43 -30.79 12.60
N GLN A 157 0.06 -31.80 13.31
CA GLN A 157 0.10 -31.79 14.78
C GLN A 157 1.10 -30.79 15.37
N SER A 158 2.20 -30.52 14.66
CA SER A 158 3.28 -29.62 15.13
C SER A 158 3.71 -28.59 14.09
N LEU A 159 3.04 -28.56 12.94
CA LEU A 159 3.32 -27.63 11.83
C LEU A 159 2.00 -27.19 11.21
N ARG A 160 1.81 -25.89 11.03
CA ARG A 160 0.72 -25.31 10.24
C ARG A 160 1.28 -24.50 9.11
N LEU A 161 0.75 -24.73 7.92
CA LEU A 161 1.08 -23.99 6.72
C LEU A 161 -0.17 -23.27 6.24
N SER A 162 0.00 -22.03 5.79
CA SER A 162 -1.02 -21.31 5.04
C SER A 162 -0.40 -20.59 3.85
N ALA A 163 -1.18 -20.44 2.79
CA ALA A 163 -0.81 -19.63 1.65
C ALA A 163 -2.02 -18.77 1.28
N ASN A 164 -1.81 -17.48 1.13
CA ASN A 164 -2.87 -16.53 0.82
C ASN A 164 -2.49 -15.69 -0.40
N TYR A 165 -3.47 -15.45 -1.27
CA TYR A 165 -3.34 -14.59 -2.43
C TYR A 165 -4.32 -13.42 -2.32
N TYR A 166 -3.83 -12.22 -2.62
CA TYR A 166 -4.53 -10.96 -2.46
C TYR A 166 -4.70 -10.25 -3.79
N TYR A 167 -5.93 -9.88 -4.10
CA TYR A 167 -6.27 -9.19 -5.34
C TYR A 167 -7.09 -7.92 -5.07
N PRO A 168 -6.67 -6.75 -5.57
CA PRO A 168 -7.45 -5.53 -5.45
C PRO A 168 -8.70 -5.60 -6.34
N LEU A 169 -9.88 -5.46 -5.73
CA LEU A 169 -11.16 -5.40 -6.43
C LEU A 169 -11.48 -3.98 -6.92
N THR A 170 -10.84 -2.98 -6.30
CA THR A 170 -10.98 -1.56 -6.66
C THR A 170 -9.76 -1.05 -7.41
N GLY A 171 -9.99 -0.09 -8.30
CA GLY A 171 -8.95 0.58 -9.07
C GLY A 171 -8.25 1.70 -8.29
N TRP A 172 -7.49 2.51 -9.03
CA TRP A 172 -6.83 3.69 -8.48
C TRP A 172 -7.85 4.73 -8.00
N SER A 173 -7.75 5.14 -6.74
CA SER A 173 -8.49 6.26 -6.17
C SER A 173 -7.53 7.42 -5.87
N ASN A 174 -8.05 8.64 -5.87
CA ASN A 174 -7.22 9.81 -5.54
C ASN A 174 -7.10 9.90 -4.02
N SER A 175 -5.88 9.73 -3.48
CA SER A 175 -5.61 9.94 -2.05
C SER A 175 -5.28 11.39 -1.75
N SER A 176 -4.63 12.10 -2.68
CA SER A 176 -4.31 13.52 -2.53
C SER A 176 -4.38 14.26 -3.87
N ALA A 177 -4.09 15.55 -3.84
CA ALA A 177 -3.97 16.37 -5.04
C ALA A 177 -2.98 15.77 -6.06
N THR A 178 -1.86 15.23 -5.56
CA THR A 178 -0.70 14.79 -6.35
C THR A 178 -0.49 13.28 -6.34
N ARG A 179 -1.20 12.52 -5.49
CA ARG A 179 -1.02 11.06 -5.33
C ARG A 179 -2.36 10.33 -5.53
N SER A 180 -2.28 9.18 -6.18
CA SER A 180 -3.33 8.18 -6.23
C SER A 180 -2.87 6.96 -5.44
N ARG A 181 -3.81 6.23 -4.85
CA ARG A 181 -3.57 4.98 -4.15
C ARG A 181 -4.46 3.86 -4.68
N ARG A 182 -4.03 2.63 -4.50
CA ARG A 182 -4.79 1.40 -4.74
C ARG A 182 -4.27 0.35 -3.76
N LEU A 183 -5.08 -0.65 -3.43
CA LEU A 183 -4.56 -1.83 -2.72
C LEU A 183 -3.57 -2.59 -3.63
N ALA A 184 -2.46 -3.03 -3.06
CA ALA A 184 -1.46 -3.82 -3.75
C ALA A 184 -1.94 -5.27 -3.93
N ARG A 185 -1.60 -5.86 -5.07
CA ARG A 185 -1.75 -7.31 -5.27
C ARG A 185 -0.53 -8.00 -4.68
N GLY A 186 -0.70 -9.18 -4.11
CA GLY A 186 0.40 -9.90 -3.48
C GLY A 186 0.00 -11.27 -2.98
N TYR A 187 0.94 -11.95 -2.36
CA TYR A 187 0.70 -13.22 -1.68
C TYR A 187 1.56 -13.32 -0.43
N ASP A 188 1.11 -14.14 0.51
CA ASP A 188 1.91 -14.55 1.66
C ASP A 188 1.91 -16.08 1.80
N ILE A 189 2.97 -16.59 2.40
CA ILE A 189 3.14 -17.99 2.80
C ILE A 189 3.58 -17.98 4.25
N ASN A 190 2.82 -18.67 5.12
CA ASN A 190 3.10 -18.71 6.54
C ASN A 190 3.35 -20.16 6.98
N ALA A 191 4.32 -20.32 7.85
CA ALA A 191 4.63 -21.57 8.54
C ALA A 191 4.69 -21.31 10.04
N ARG A 192 3.86 -22.00 10.81
CA ARG A 192 3.86 -21.97 12.27
C ARG A 192 4.22 -23.34 12.82
N ALA A 193 5.20 -23.40 13.70
CA ALA A 193 5.64 -24.64 14.32
C ALA A 193 5.71 -24.53 15.85
N TRP A 194 5.50 -25.65 16.53
CA TRP A 194 5.66 -25.79 17.98
C TRP A 194 6.76 -26.80 18.29
N LEU A 195 7.39 -26.63 19.45
CA LEU A 195 8.25 -27.68 19.99
C LEU A 195 7.39 -28.85 20.46
N PRO A 196 7.68 -30.11 20.03
CA PRO A 196 6.86 -31.27 20.41
C PRO A 196 6.75 -31.51 21.92
N PHE A 197 7.71 -31.03 22.69
CA PHE A 197 7.79 -31.18 24.15
C PHE A 197 7.37 -29.91 24.92
N TYR A 198 7.10 -28.79 24.23
CA TYR A 198 6.74 -27.54 24.88
C TYR A 198 5.76 -26.71 24.05
N HIS A 199 4.48 -26.87 24.35
CA HIS A 199 3.36 -26.25 23.63
C HIS A 199 3.18 -24.76 23.96
N HIS A 200 3.78 -24.24 25.03
CA HIS A 200 3.61 -22.81 25.33
C HIS A 200 4.34 -21.88 24.36
N ILE A 201 5.27 -22.39 23.54
CA ILE A 201 6.03 -21.58 22.58
C ILE A 201 5.77 -22.07 21.15
N SER A 202 5.51 -21.13 20.25
CA SER A 202 5.48 -21.37 18.81
C SER A 202 6.32 -20.35 18.06
N THR A 203 6.89 -20.80 16.95
CA THR A 203 7.63 -19.94 16.02
C THR A 203 6.83 -19.81 14.74
N THR A 204 6.73 -18.58 14.24
CA THR A 204 6.11 -18.27 12.95
C THR A 204 7.16 -17.76 11.98
N LEU A 205 7.14 -18.26 10.76
CA LEU A 205 7.91 -17.77 9.64
C LEU A 205 6.93 -17.40 8.54
N SER A 206 6.94 -16.15 8.11
CA SER A 206 6.10 -15.65 7.02
C SER A 206 6.96 -15.05 5.93
N PHE A 207 6.64 -15.38 4.69
CA PHE A 207 7.19 -14.74 3.50
C PHE A 207 6.05 -14.04 2.77
N GLU A 208 6.22 -12.75 2.47
CA GLU A 208 5.23 -11.99 1.72
C GLU A 208 5.88 -11.23 0.56
N GLN A 209 5.17 -11.17 -0.56
CA GLN A 209 5.60 -10.42 -1.73
C GLN A 209 4.40 -9.70 -2.35
N TYR A 210 4.59 -8.41 -2.64
CA TYR A 210 3.59 -7.57 -3.27
C TYR A 210 4.12 -7.00 -4.58
N PHE A 211 3.22 -6.71 -5.51
CA PHE A 211 3.58 -6.29 -6.86
C PHE A 211 3.01 -4.91 -7.18
N GLY A 212 3.88 -4.01 -7.66
CA GLY A 212 3.55 -2.63 -7.98
C GLY A 212 4.81 -1.78 -8.14
N GLN A 213 4.63 -0.54 -8.58
CA GLN A 213 5.77 0.38 -8.80
C GLN A 213 6.23 1.08 -7.52
N HIS A 214 5.29 1.43 -6.64
CA HIS A 214 5.58 2.05 -5.35
C HIS A 214 4.64 1.44 -4.30
N VAL A 215 4.98 0.25 -3.83
CA VAL A 215 4.24 -0.49 -2.80
C VAL A 215 4.86 -0.22 -1.44
N ASP A 216 4.03 0.17 -0.48
CA ASP A 216 4.45 0.51 0.88
C ASP A 216 4.22 -0.70 1.79
N LEU A 217 5.21 -1.60 1.88
CA LEU A 217 5.08 -2.87 2.60
C LEU A 217 5.32 -2.74 4.12
N PHE A 218 5.97 -1.66 4.54
CA PHE A 218 6.38 -1.41 5.92
C PHE A 218 5.63 -0.22 6.55
N ASP A 219 4.61 0.29 5.87
CA ASP A 219 3.84 1.48 6.26
C ASP A 219 4.77 2.69 6.56
N SER A 220 5.93 2.74 5.88
CA SER A 220 6.98 3.74 6.12
C SER A 220 6.72 5.04 5.35
N GLY A 221 5.68 5.07 4.52
CA GLY A 221 5.36 6.15 3.60
C GLY A 221 6.17 6.10 2.31
N THR A 222 7.19 5.24 2.23
CA THR A 222 8.05 5.05 1.06
C THR A 222 7.64 3.79 0.30
N GLY A 223 7.32 3.95 -0.99
CA GLY A 223 6.89 2.82 -1.81
C GLY A 223 8.04 2.26 -2.65
N TYR A 224 8.17 0.94 -2.67
CA TYR A 224 9.20 0.20 -3.40
C TYR A 224 8.65 -0.55 -4.61
N HIS A 225 9.53 -0.91 -5.54
CA HIS A 225 9.17 -1.71 -6.70
C HIS A 225 9.14 -3.20 -6.34
N ASN A 226 7.97 -3.83 -6.44
CA ASN A 226 7.73 -5.25 -6.13
C ASN A 226 8.42 -5.76 -4.84
N PRO A 227 8.18 -5.13 -3.66
CA PRO A 227 8.88 -5.49 -2.44
C PRO A 227 8.48 -6.88 -1.93
N TYR A 228 9.42 -7.53 -1.27
CA TYR A 228 9.19 -8.70 -0.44
C TYR A 228 9.70 -8.49 0.99
N ALA A 229 9.13 -9.22 1.92
CA ALA A 229 9.57 -9.24 3.31
C ALA A 229 9.53 -10.66 3.89
N VAL A 230 10.44 -10.91 4.83
CA VAL A 230 10.45 -12.10 5.67
C VAL A 230 10.14 -11.66 7.09
N ASN A 231 9.18 -12.32 7.73
CA ASN A 231 8.82 -12.08 9.12
C ASN A 231 9.08 -13.33 9.95
N VAL A 232 9.83 -13.16 11.03
CA VAL A 232 10.09 -14.19 12.03
C VAL A 232 9.40 -13.77 13.32
N GLY A 233 8.53 -14.63 13.84
CA GLY A 233 7.80 -14.38 15.06
C GLY A 233 7.96 -15.48 16.11
N LEU A 234 7.89 -15.07 17.37
CA LEU A 234 7.86 -15.93 18.54
C LEU A 234 6.58 -15.65 19.31
N ASN A 235 5.77 -16.68 19.56
CA ASN A 235 4.54 -16.56 20.33
C ASN A 235 4.65 -17.39 21.61
N TYR A 236 4.36 -16.77 22.75
CA TYR A 236 4.30 -17.40 24.06
C TYR A 236 2.86 -17.37 24.60
N THR A 237 2.29 -18.55 24.80
CA THR A 237 0.91 -18.75 25.27
C THR A 237 0.94 -19.38 26.67
N PRO A 238 0.99 -18.60 27.76
CA PRO A 238 1.00 -19.15 29.10
C PRO A 238 -0.30 -19.88 29.45
N VAL A 239 -1.43 -19.38 28.94
CA VAL A 239 -2.78 -19.96 29.10
C VAL A 239 -3.54 -19.78 27.78
N PRO A 240 -4.54 -20.61 27.46
CA PRO A 240 -5.28 -20.50 26.20
C PRO A 240 -5.86 -19.11 25.91
N LEU A 241 -6.28 -18.39 26.95
CA LEU A 241 -6.85 -17.05 26.83
C LEU A 241 -5.85 -15.99 26.37
N LEU A 242 -4.53 -16.19 26.58
CA LEU A 242 -3.54 -15.12 26.43
C LEU A 242 -2.35 -15.58 25.60
N THR A 243 -1.93 -14.77 24.64
CA THR A 243 -0.72 -15.00 23.84
C THR A 243 0.07 -13.70 23.71
N LEU A 244 1.36 -13.78 24.03
CA LEU A 244 2.33 -12.72 23.81
C LEU A 244 3.07 -13.02 22.52
N THR A 245 3.26 -12.02 21.66
CA THR A 245 3.92 -12.19 20.36
C THR A 245 5.07 -11.21 20.24
N ALA A 246 6.21 -11.66 19.74
CA ALA A 246 7.32 -10.82 19.31
C ALA A 246 7.62 -11.12 17.85
N GLN A 247 7.71 -10.10 17.01
CA GLN A 247 7.85 -10.24 15.57
C GLN A 247 8.99 -9.36 15.07
N HIS A 248 9.76 -9.90 14.13
CA HIS A 248 10.85 -9.22 13.43
C HIS A 248 10.63 -9.41 11.93
N LYS A 249 10.23 -8.34 11.27
CA LYS A 249 10.00 -8.27 9.82
C LYS A 249 11.16 -7.53 9.16
N GLN A 250 11.72 -8.13 8.12
CA GLN A 250 12.85 -7.59 7.37
C GLN A 250 12.55 -7.59 5.87
N GLY A 251 12.83 -6.48 5.20
CA GLY A 251 12.63 -6.27 3.76
C GLY A 251 13.94 -6.28 2.98
N GLU A 252 13.83 -6.33 1.65
CA GLU A 252 14.98 -6.35 0.72
C GLU A 252 15.92 -5.15 0.88
N ASN A 253 15.36 -3.96 1.13
CA ASN A 253 16.13 -2.71 1.18
C ASN A 253 16.66 -2.36 2.58
N GLY A 254 16.73 -3.35 3.48
CA GLY A 254 17.17 -3.16 4.86
C GLY A 254 16.14 -2.49 5.76
N GLU A 255 14.89 -2.30 5.29
CA GLU A 255 13.78 -1.91 6.16
C GLU A 255 13.50 -3.02 7.17
N VAL A 256 13.32 -2.61 8.43
CA VAL A 256 13.09 -3.51 9.55
C VAL A 256 11.93 -2.96 10.36
N GLN A 257 11.06 -3.86 10.79
CA GLN A 257 9.94 -3.56 11.67
C GLN A 257 9.88 -4.61 12.78
N ASN A 258 9.91 -4.13 14.03
CA ASN A 258 9.85 -4.96 15.22
C ASN A 258 8.57 -4.65 15.98
N ASN A 259 7.74 -5.66 16.22
CA ASN A 259 6.46 -5.49 16.90
C ASN A 259 6.36 -6.44 18.09
N LEU A 260 5.86 -5.91 19.20
CA LEU A 260 5.39 -6.68 20.33
C LEU A 260 3.87 -6.68 20.33
N GLY A 261 3.26 -7.82 20.62
CA GLY A 261 1.82 -7.97 20.58
C GLY A 261 1.26 -8.73 21.77
N LEU A 262 0.04 -8.35 22.13
CA LEU A 262 -0.79 -9.01 23.13
C LEU A 262 -2.08 -9.47 22.46
N LYS A 263 -2.35 -10.78 22.50
CA LYS A 263 -3.55 -11.38 21.95
C LYS A 263 -4.36 -12.07 23.04
N ILE A 264 -5.63 -11.71 23.15
CA ILE A 264 -6.63 -12.32 24.03
C ILE A 264 -7.56 -13.17 23.17
N ASN A 265 -7.71 -14.46 23.48
CA ASN A 265 -8.53 -15.42 22.74
C ASN A 265 -9.62 -16.02 23.65
N TYR A 266 -10.85 -15.55 23.50
CA TYR A 266 -11.98 -16.04 24.28
C TYR A 266 -12.79 -17.06 23.48
N ARG A 267 -12.93 -18.28 24.01
CA ARG A 267 -13.70 -19.37 23.41
C ARG A 267 -15.05 -19.49 24.10
N PHE A 268 -16.13 -19.26 23.37
CA PHE A 268 -17.46 -19.37 23.94
C PHE A 268 -17.82 -20.84 24.23
N GLY A 269 -18.54 -21.09 25.32
CA GLY A 269 -18.90 -22.44 25.76
C GLY A 269 -17.82 -23.20 26.52
N VAL A 270 -16.59 -22.67 26.61
CA VAL A 270 -15.51 -23.24 27.44
C VAL A 270 -15.45 -22.51 28.79
N ALA A 271 -15.45 -23.25 29.89
CA ALA A 271 -15.34 -22.66 31.23
C ALA A 271 -14.10 -21.77 31.36
N LEU A 272 -14.24 -20.57 31.96
CA LEU A 272 -13.14 -19.61 32.10
C LEU A 272 -11.92 -20.22 32.81
N GLY A 273 -12.14 -21.07 33.82
CA GLY A 273 -11.07 -21.78 34.52
C GLY A 273 -10.20 -22.65 33.61
N ARG A 274 -10.78 -23.26 32.57
CA ARG A 274 -10.01 -23.99 31.55
C ARG A 274 -9.23 -23.05 30.64
N GLN A 275 -9.82 -21.92 30.27
CA GLN A 275 -9.15 -20.93 29.42
C GLN A 275 -7.99 -20.20 30.14
N LEU A 276 -8.01 -20.21 31.48
CA LEU A 276 -6.95 -19.68 32.36
C LEU A 276 -6.02 -20.78 32.90
N SER A 277 -6.19 -22.04 32.49
CA SER A 277 -5.34 -23.14 32.92
C SER A 277 -4.18 -23.36 31.94
N ALA A 278 -2.95 -23.40 32.46
CA ALA A 278 -1.76 -23.71 31.66
C ALA A 278 -1.81 -25.14 31.09
N ASP A 279 -2.42 -26.08 31.81
CA ASP A 279 -2.52 -27.49 31.40
C ASP A 279 -3.38 -27.69 30.14
N GLU A 280 -4.26 -26.72 29.84
CA GLU A 280 -5.15 -26.77 28.67
C GLU A 280 -4.49 -26.27 27.38
N VAL A 281 -3.28 -25.68 27.45
CA VAL A 281 -2.58 -25.14 26.27
C VAL A 281 -2.30 -26.22 25.23
N ALA A 282 -1.79 -27.39 25.66
CA ALA A 282 -1.50 -28.50 24.76
C ALA A 282 -2.77 -29.03 24.07
N THR A 283 -3.87 -29.16 24.82
CA THR A 283 -5.17 -29.59 24.29
C THR A 283 -5.70 -28.60 23.25
N VAL A 284 -5.58 -27.31 23.52
CA VAL A 284 -6.04 -26.23 22.63
C VAL A 284 -5.24 -26.16 21.34
N GLN A 285 -3.94 -26.43 21.40
CA GLN A 285 -3.06 -26.40 20.22
C GLN A 285 -3.11 -27.67 19.36
N SER A 286 -3.65 -28.76 19.90
CA SER A 286 -3.91 -29.97 19.13
C SER A 286 -4.77 -29.68 17.89
N LEU A 287 -4.66 -30.49 16.85
CA LEU A 287 -5.45 -30.34 15.61
C LEU A 287 -6.96 -30.20 15.88
N ARG A 288 -7.48 -31.00 16.80
CA ARG A 288 -8.90 -30.96 17.18
C ARG A 288 -9.25 -29.68 17.94
N GLY A 289 -8.38 -29.25 18.85
CA GLY A 289 -8.58 -28.03 19.65
C GLY A 289 -8.42 -26.76 18.83
N SER A 290 -7.57 -26.78 17.80
CA SER A 290 -7.22 -25.63 16.99
C SER A 290 -8.09 -25.46 15.77
N ARG A 291 -8.97 -26.42 15.42
CA ARG A 291 -9.84 -26.34 14.23
C ARG A 291 -10.71 -25.07 14.18
N TYR A 292 -10.90 -24.39 15.31
CA TYR A 292 -11.63 -23.13 15.42
C TYR A 292 -10.73 -21.88 15.34
N ASP A 293 -9.39 -22.03 15.31
CA ASP A 293 -8.44 -20.92 15.26
C ASP A 293 -8.65 -20.09 13.97
N ALA A 294 -8.44 -18.77 14.06
CA ALA A 294 -8.49 -17.90 12.89
C ALA A 294 -7.44 -18.32 11.83
N PRO A 295 -7.74 -18.19 10.53
CA PRO A 295 -6.78 -18.45 9.47
C PRO A 295 -5.56 -17.53 9.59
N GLU A 296 -4.39 -18.06 9.24
CA GLU A 296 -3.14 -17.31 9.22
C GLU A 296 -3.03 -16.57 7.88
N ARG A 297 -3.25 -15.25 7.90
CA ARG A 297 -3.26 -14.34 6.75
C ARG A 297 -2.89 -12.92 7.17
N ASN A 298 -2.40 -12.09 6.25
CA ASN A 298 -2.37 -10.64 6.43
C ASN A 298 -3.77 -10.02 6.30
N ASN A 299 -4.34 -9.55 7.42
CA ASN A 299 -5.66 -8.91 7.47
C ASN A 299 -5.64 -7.43 7.04
N ILE A 300 -4.46 -6.83 6.96
CA ILE A 300 -4.28 -5.41 6.67
C ILE A 300 -3.85 -5.28 5.20
N PRO A 301 -4.62 -4.56 4.37
CA PRO A 301 -4.26 -4.35 2.97
C PRO A 301 -3.03 -3.46 2.83
N VAL A 302 -2.02 -3.99 2.14
CA VAL A 302 -0.85 -3.19 1.70
C VAL A 302 -1.26 -2.23 0.59
N LEU A 303 -0.80 -0.98 0.65
CA LEU A 303 -1.08 0.03 -0.37
C LEU A 303 0.00 0.12 -1.46
N GLU A 304 -0.46 0.38 -2.68
CA GLU A 304 0.34 0.82 -3.82
C GLU A 304 0.00 2.28 -4.12
N TYR A 305 1.03 3.07 -4.36
CA TYR A 305 0.92 4.49 -4.64
C TYR A 305 1.38 4.85 -6.04
N LYS A 306 0.79 5.90 -6.60
CA LYS A 306 1.17 6.44 -7.91
C LYS A 306 1.10 7.95 -7.90
N GLN A 307 2.19 8.59 -8.31
CA GLN A 307 2.20 10.03 -8.52
C GLN A 307 1.35 10.39 -9.74
N ARG A 308 0.50 11.42 -9.58
CA ARG A 308 -0.33 11.95 -10.64
C ARG A 308 0.48 12.93 -11.48
N LYS A 309 0.39 12.81 -12.80
CA LYS A 309 0.94 13.78 -13.75
C LYS A 309 0.01 14.99 -13.85
N THR A 310 -0.06 15.79 -12.79
CA THR A 310 -0.88 17.02 -12.71
C THR A 310 -0.17 18.27 -13.19
N LEU A 311 1.14 18.18 -13.42
CA LEU A 311 2.00 19.23 -13.93
C LEU A 311 2.92 18.66 -15.01
N SER A 312 3.03 19.33 -16.14
CA SER A 312 3.97 19.02 -17.21
C SER A 312 4.35 20.29 -17.95
N ALA A 313 5.64 20.43 -18.29
CA ALA A 313 6.21 21.63 -18.85
C ALA A 313 7.08 21.28 -20.06
N TRP A 314 6.98 22.09 -21.11
CA TRP A 314 7.80 22.02 -22.30
C TRP A 314 8.29 23.42 -22.65
N LEU A 315 9.51 23.49 -23.17
CA LEU A 315 10.09 24.72 -23.68
C LEU A 315 10.06 24.63 -25.21
N ALA A 316 9.38 25.58 -25.84
CA ALA A 316 9.26 25.63 -27.29
C ALA A 316 10.65 25.77 -27.92
N THR A 317 10.93 24.98 -28.96
CA THR A 317 12.21 25.05 -29.68
C THR A 317 12.28 26.38 -30.44
N PRO A 318 13.33 27.18 -30.21
CA PRO A 318 13.54 28.45 -30.92
C PRO A 318 13.95 28.20 -32.39
N PRO A 319 13.88 29.24 -33.25
CA PRO A 319 14.31 29.15 -34.64
C PRO A 319 15.79 28.74 -34.78
N TRP A 320 16.13 28.14 -35.93
CA TRP A 320 17.39 27.41 -36.13
C TRP A 320 18.57 28.29 -36.58
N ASP A 321 18.33 29.58 -36.87
CA ASP A 321 19.30 30.52 -37.43
C ASP A 321 19.52 31.76 -36.52
N LEU A 322 19.99 31.52 -35.29
CA LEU A 322 20.15 32.59 -34.30
C LEU A 322 21.38 33.46 -34.61
N GLN A 323 21.18 34.77 -34.64
CA GLN A 323 22.24 35.75 -34.88
C GLN A 323 22.86 36.27 -33.58
N PRO A 324 24.15 36.65 -33.58
CA PRO A 324 24.78 37.31 -32.43
C PRO A 324 24.01 38.58 -32.03
N GLY A 325 23.72 38.75 -30.74
CA GLY A 325 22.95 39.89 -30.21
C GLY A 325 21.44 39.81 -30.43
N GLU A 326 20.92 38.77 -31.10
CA GLU A 326 19.48 38.58 -31.29
C GLU A 326 18.76 38.34 -29.96
N THR A 327 17.59 38.96 -29.78
CA THR A 327 16.72 38.69 -28.64
C THR A 327 15.73 37.59 -28.97
N VAL A 328 15.88 36.44 -28.34
CA VAL A 328 15.02 35.27 -28.55
C VAL A 328 13.93 35.22 -27.50
N SER A 329 12.68 35.14 -27.93
CA SER A 329 11.53 34.93 -27.04
C SER A 329 11.39 33.46 -26.67
N LEU A 330 11.34 33.19 -25.37
CA LEU A 330 11.14 31.86 -24.81
C LEU A 330 9.68 31.68 -24.40
N LYS A 331 9.05 30.62 -24.91
CA LYS A 331 7.68 30.24 -24.59
C LYS A 331 7.65 28.91 -23.85
N ILE A 332 7.08 28.93 -22.65
CA ILE A 332 6.86 27.75 -21.84
C ILE A 332 5.44 27.24 -22.13
N GLU A 333 5.34 26.01 -22.64
CA GLU A 333 4.08 25.31 -22.78
C GLU A 333 3.81 24.48 -21.54
N LEU A 334 2.68 24.76 -20.89
CA LEU A 334 2.38 24.24 -19.57
C LEU A 334 1.03 23.52 -19.58
N ARG A 335 1.02 22.30 -19.04
CA ARG A 335 -0.21 21.59 -18.68
C ARG A 335 -0.23 21.42 -17.16
N ASN A 336 -1.05 22.22 -16.49
CA ASN A 336 -1.16 22.21 -15.04
C ASN A 336 -2.62 22.12 -14.58
N ARG A 337 -2.86 21.38 -13.50
CA ARG A 337 -4.15 21.36 -12.79
C ARG A 337 -4.22 22.39 -11.67
N TYR A 338 -3.08 22.73 -11.08
CA TYR A 338 -2.97 23.65 -9.95
C TYR A 338 -2.15 24.87 -10.34
N SER A 339 -2.39 26.00 -9.66
CA SER A 339 -1.68 27.26 -9.91
C SER A 339 -0.17 27.10 -9.69
N ILE A 340 0.62 27.81 -10.49
CA ILE A 340 2.09 27.81 -10.39
C ILE A 340 2.54 28.68 -9.23
N ARG A 341 3.46 28.15 -8.43
CA ARG A 341 4.08 28.82 -7.29
C ARG A 341 5.42 29.44 -7.67
N ASN A 342 6.21 28.75 -8.48
CA ASN A 342 7.54 29.20 -8.86
C ASN A 342 7.94 28.73 -10.27
N ILE A 343 8.71 29.57 -10.96
CA ILE A 343 9.38 29.27 -12.24
C ILE A 343 10.85 29.64 -12.07
N SER A 344 11.73 28.65 -12.22
CA SER A 344 13.18 28.83 -12.08
C SER A 344 13.91 28.22 -13.28
N TRP A 345 14.91 28.91 -13.79
CA TRP A 345 15.67 28.47 -14.97
C TRP A 345 17.00 27.83 -14.58
N GLN A 346 17.46 26.88 -15.36
CA GLN A 346 18.75 26.20 -15.18
C GLN A 346 19.48 26.01 -16.52
N GLY A 347 20.80 25.85 -16.45
CA GLY A 347 21.69 25.83 -17.61
C GLY A 347 22.45 27.15 -17.74
N ASP A 348 22.70 27.60 -18.97
CA ASP A 348 23.58 28.74 -19.26
C ASP A 348 22.87 30.09 -19.14
N THR A 349 22.08 30.27 -18.08
CA THR A 349 21.21 31.44 -17.85
C THR A 349 21.99 32.75 -17.74
N GLN A 350 23.21 32.71 -17.22
CA GLN A 350 24.08 33.89 -17.07
C GLN A 350 24.67 34.32 -18.42
N ALA A 351 25.20 33.36 -19.20
CA ALA A 351 25.76 33.65 -20.51
C ALA A 351 24.68 34.22 -21.46
N LEU A 352 23.47 33.67 -21.40
CA LEU A 352 22.33 34.05 -22.24
C LEU A 352 21.60 35.33 -21.80
N SER A 353 22.09 36.02 -20.76
CA SER A 353 21.47 37.25 -20.22
C SER A 353 19.94 37.12 -20.07
N LEU A 354 19.50 36.04 -19.42
CA LEU A 354 18.07 35.72 -19.29
C LEU A 354 17.30 36.86 -18.61
N THR A 355 16.28 37.38 -19.30
CA THR A 355 15.44 38.47 -18.85
C THR A 355 14.04 37.97 -18.49
N ALA A 356 13.58 38.34 -17.29
CA ALA A 356 12.29 37.92 -16.77
C ALA A 356 11.13 38.80 -17.29
N PRO A 357 9.93 38.23 -17.51
CA PRO A 357 8.73 38.99 -17.84
C PRO A 357 8.27 39.87 -16.68
N ALA A 358 7.42 40.86 -16.98
CA ALA A 358 6.82 41.76 -15.98
C ALA A 358 6.10 41.02 -14.83
N LYS A 359 5.50 39.86 -15.12
CA LYS A 359 4.96 38.93 -14.12
C LYS A 359 5.85 37.69 -14.06
N ARG A 360 6.61 37.51 -12.99
CA ARG A 360 7.56 36.39 -12.84
C ARG A 360 6.96 34.98 -13.00
N LEU A 361 5.66 34.81 -12.77
CA LEU A 361 4.95 33.53 -12.93
C LEU A 361 4.32 33.36 -14.32
N SER A 362 4.57 34.28 -15.25
CA SER A 362 4.09 34.17 -16.63
C SER A 362 4.85 33.07 -17.38
N THR A 363 4.11 32.28 -18.16
CA THR A 363 4.68 31.25 -19.06
C THR A 363 5.16 31.84 -20.39
N THR A 364 4.90 33.12 -20.63
CA THR A 364 5.32 33.88 -21.82
C THR A 364 6.02 35.18 -21.42
N GLY A 365 6.83 35.71 -22.34
CA GLY A 365 7.55 36.98 -22.16
C GLY A 365 8.93 36.85 -21.51
N TRP A 366 9.43 35.63 -21.35
CA TRP A 366 10.84 35.39 -21.07
C TRP A 366 11.66 35.62 -22.33
N THR A 367 12.80 36.28 -22.21
CA THR A 367 13.70 36.52 -23.34
C THR A 367 15.13 36.23 -22.96
N VAL A 368 15.93 35.82 -23.94
CA VAL A 368 17.39 35.71 -23.83
C VAL A 368 18.02 36.56 -24.91
N ILE A 369 19.20 37.09 -24.64
CA ILE A 369 20.00 37.84 -25.61
C ILE A 369 21.16 36.94 -26.00
N MET A 370 21.26 36.62 -27.28
CA MET A 370 22.34 35.76 -27.78
C MET A 370 23.69 36.46 -27.59
N PRO A 371 24.70 35.77 -27.03
CA PRO A 371 26.04 36.33 -26.90
C PRO A 371 26.64 36.74 -28.25
N HIS A 372 27.71 37.53 -28.20
CA HIS A 372 28.53 37.76 -29.38
C HIS A 372 29.18 36.46 -29.82
N TRP A 373 29.46 36.36 -31.11
CA TRP A 373 30.20 35.24 -31.67
C TRP A 373 31.61 35.18 -31.08
N ASP A 374 32.02 34.01 -30.60
CA ASP A 374 33.37 33.77 -30.10
C ASP A 374 34.18 33.00 -31.15
N ASP A 375 35.22 33.64 -31.66
CA ASP A 375 36.13 33.12 -32.68
C ASP A 375 37.31 32.31 -32.09
N ALA A 376 37.36 32.13 -30.77
CA ALA A 376 38.42 31.34 -30.14
C ALA A 376 38.42 29.87 -30.60
N GLU A 377 39.61 29.31 -30.80
CA GLU A 377 39.79 27.91 -31.22
C GLU A 377 39.16 26.96 -30.19
N GLY A 378 38.10 26.24 -30.60
CA GLY A 378 37.33 25.34 -29.74
C GLY A 378 36.07 25.95 -29.11
N ALA A 379 35.73 27.21 -29.39
CA ALA A 379 34.46 27.82 -28.96
C ALA A 379 33.26 27.09 -29.60
N THR A 380 32.33 26.64 -28.75
CA THR A 380 31.18 25.83 -29.20
C THR A 380 30.02 26.67 -29.72
N ASN A 381 29.94 27.95 -29.31
CA ASN A 381 28.87 28.90 -29.60
C ASN A 381 27.46 28.27 -29.42
N GLN A 382 27.34 27.46 -28.37
CA GLN A 382 26.16 26.67 -28.02
C GLN A 382 25.84 26.78 -26.54
N TRP A 383 24.57 27.01 -26.23
CA TRP A 383 24.07 27.14 -24.87
C TRP A 383 22.84 26.29 -24.65
N ARG A 384 22.74 25.69 -23.46
CA ARG A 384 21.65 24.81 -23.07
C ARG A 384 20.81 25.43 -21.97
N LEU A 385 19.51 25.34 -22.15
CA LEU A 385 18.55 25.94 -21.22
C LEU A 385 17.40 24.98 -20.95
N SER A 386 16.92 24.99 -19.71
CA SER A 386 15.67 24.34 -19.31
C SER A 386 15.02 25.08 -18.15
N VAL A 387 13.74 24.81 -17.92
CA VAL A 387 12.96 25.45 -16.85
C VAL A 387 12.43 24.42 -15.87
N ILE A 388 12.57 24.71 -14.58
CA ILE A 388 11.96 24.00 -13.46
C ILE A 388 10.73 24.79 -13.02
N ILE A 389 9.60 24.10 -12.92
CA ILE A 389 8.31 24.68 -12.53
C ILE A 389 7.80 23.97 -11.28
N GLU A 390 7.40 24.75 -10.28
CA GLU A 390 6.78 24.26 -9.04
C GLU A 390 5.34 24.74 -8.95
N ASP A 391 4.39 23.84 -8.70
CA ASP A 391 3.01 24.20 -8.40
C ASP A 391 2.74 24.45 -6.91
N THR A 392 1.56 25.01 -6.62
CA THR A 392 1.08 25.27 -5.25
C THR A 392 0.87 24.01 -4.40
N LYS A 393 0.93 22.80 -5.00
CA LYS A 393 0.87 21.52 -4.29
C LYS A 393 2.26 20.89 -4.12
N GLY A 394 3.33 21.62 -4.44
CA GLY A 394 4.72 21.20 -4.26
C GLY A 394 5.24 20.27 -5.36
N GLN A 395 4.48 20.00 -6.42
CA GLN A 395 4.97 19.20 -7.55
C GLN A 395 5.98 20.03 -8.34
N LYS A 396 7.18 19.50 -8.50
CA LYS A 396 8.26 20.08 -9.31
C LYS A 396 8.46 19.26 -10.58
N VAL A 397 8.52 19.93 -11.73
CA VAL A 397 8.87 19.30 -13.02
C VAL A 397 9.91 20.12 -13.75
N THR A 398 10.76 19.43 -14.50
CA THR A 398 11.76 20.05 -15.39
C THR A 398 11.28 19.88 -16.84
N SER A 399 11.40 20.93 -17.64
CA SER A 399 11.09 20.86 -19.07
C SER A 399 12.11 20.03 -19.86
N ASN A 400 11.87 19.86 -21.17
CA ASN A 400 12.93 19.47 -22.09
C ASN A 400 14.07 20.52 -22.09
N TRP A 401 15.27 20.06 -22.42
CA TRP A 401 16.39 20.92 -22.74
C TRP A 401 16.23 21.45 -24.16
N ILE A 402 16.51 22.73 -24.35
CA ILE A 402 16.76 23.32 -25.67
C ILE A 402 18.25 23.64 -25.80
N THR A 403 18.74 23.62 -27.04
CA THR A 403 20.09 24.06 -27.38
C THR A 403 19.97 25.25 -28.31
N LEU A 404 20.52 26.39 -27.90
CA LEU A 404 20.65 27.60 -28.70
C LEU A 404 22.02 27.58 -29.34
N LYS A 405 22.08 27.63 -30.67
CA LYS A 405 23.33 27.63 -31.42
C LYS A 405 23.37 28.85 -32.32
N LEU A 406 24.46 29.61 -32.26
CA LEU A 406 24.67 30.73 -33.17
C LEU A 406 25.04 30.25 -34.57
N THR A 407 24.57 30.97 -35.56
CA THR A 407 25.06 30.86 -36.94
C THR A 407 26.35 31.68 -37.07
N PRO A 408 27.42 31.13 -37.68
CA PRO A 408 28.65 31.87 -37.91
C PRO A 408 28.38 33.14 -38.74
N PRO A 409 28.95 34.31 -38.35
CA PRO A 409 28.84 35.51 -39.15
C PRO A 409 29.55 35.32 -40.50
N VAL A 410 28.95 35.81 -41.57
CA VAL A 410 29.56 35.76 -42.92
C VAL A 410 30.68 36.80 -42.97
N THR A 411 31.94 36.36 -42.86
CA THR A 411 33.10 37.20 -43.13
C THR A 411 33.23 37.41 -44.64
N ALA A 412 33.03 38.65 -45.10
CA ALA A 412 33.39 39.04 -46.44
C ALA A 412 34.92 39.22 -46.50
N ASP A 413 35.64 38.23 -47.04
CA ASP A 413 37.04 38.40 -47.41
C ASP A 413 37.13 39.48 -48.49
N LEU A 414 37.55 40.69 -48.11
CA LEU A 414 38.02 41.68 -49.09
C LEU A 414 39.43 41.28 -49.50
N PRO A 415 39.69 40.92 -50.77
CA PRO A 415 41.01 40.52 -51.20
C PRO A 415 41.98 41.70 -51.14
N ASP A 416 43.03 41.54 -50.33
CA ASP A 416 44.19 42.43 -50.25
C ASP A 416 44.93 42.43 -51.59
N THR A 417 44.68 43.43 -52.43
CA THR A 417 45.34 43.57 -53.74
C THR A 417 46.46 44.60 -53.67
N SER A 418 47.55 44.23 -53.00
CA SER A 418 48.87 44.76 -53.37
C SER A 418 49.33 44.02 -54.63
N THR A 419 49.18 44.64 -55.80
CA THR A 419 49.91 44.23 -57.02
C THR A 419 50.30 45.46 -57.82
N THR A 420 51.59 45.75 -57.76
CA THR A 420 52.35 46.67 -58.59
C THR A 420 52.06 46.43 -60.08
N TYR A 421 51.52 47.43 -60.78
CA TYR A 421 51.34 47.39 -62.22
C TYR A 421 52.71 47.37 -62.93
N LYS A 422 52.98 46.31 -63.71
CA LYS A 422 54.08 46.26 -64.69
C LYS A 422 53.49 46.59 -66.06
N LEU A 423 53.86 47.75 -66.60
CA LEU A 423 53.44 48.20 -67.93
C LEU A 423 54.09 47.32 -69.02
N ILE A 424 53.31 47.05 -70.07
CA ILE A 424 53.57 46.19 -71.24
C ILE A 424 54.76 46.74 -72.08
N PRO A 425 55.51 45.90 -72.82
CA PRO A 425 56.65 46.35 -73.63
C PRO A 425 56.22 47.05 -74.93
N GLU A 426 57.00 48.04 -75.39
CA GLU A 426 56.85 48.67 -76.71
C GLU A 426 57.29 47.72 -77.85
N GLU A 427 56.53 47.73 -78.95
CA GLU A 427 56.85 47.06 -80.21
C GLU A 427 57.95 47.82 -80.98
N ASN A 428 59.05 47.12 -81.31
CA ASN A 428 59.55 46.93 -82.68
C ASN A 428 60.75 45.98 -82.73
#